data_AF-A0A9P7PZE9-F1
#
_entry.id   AF-A0A9P7PZE9-F1
#
_cell.length_a   1.000
_cell.length_b   1.000
_cell.length_c   1.000
_cell.angle_alpha   90.00
_cell.angle_beta   90.00
_cell.angle_gamma   90.00
#
_symmetry.space_group_name_H-M   'P 1'
#
loop_
_entity.id
_entity.type
_entity.pdbx_description
1 polymer ?
#
loop_
_entity_poly.entity_id
_entity_poly.type
_entity_poly.pdbx_seq_one_letter_code
_entity_poly.pdbx_strand_id
1 'polypeptide(L)'
;MKHLTLLVAALAPAILAAPADENMLEERTYDDFSTTDRLLFRTPLPVFENVRFQQNPSSLIWASDGCNGGPNNPFKYPFKPACQRHDFGFENYKAQHRLTRHNRKLLDKQFLRDLYYQCDTVRARKPCYRLADVYYRFGRWFGGKKRDTNEIDAAEVAPADAPAEAEPGHVEPSFEEAMAAYEKAVSEAKTEGLLPASEA
;
A
#
# COMPACT_ATOMS: atom_id res chain seq x y z
N MET A 1 -25.90 23.44 74.94
CA MET A 1 -25.76 23.49 73.47
C MET A 1 -24.88 24.66 73.08
N LYS A 2 -23.68 24.41 72.52
CA LYS A 2 -23.00 25.22 71.51
C LYS A 2 -21.73 24.46 71.09
N HIS A 3 -21.78 23.88 69.90
CA HIS A 3 -20.69 23.16 69.26
C HIS A 3 -19.64 24.16 68.78
N LEU A 4 -18.36 23.90 69.06
CA LEU A 4 -17.24 24.65 68.49
C LEU A 4 -16.68 23.81 67.33
N THR A 5 -16.92 24.28 66.11
CA THR A 5 -16.58 23.62 64.86
C THR A 5 -15.08 23.77 64.58
N LEU A 6 -14.37 22.64 64.41
CA LEU A 6 -12.97 22.61 63.97
C LEU A 6 -12.87 23.00 62.48
N LEU A 7 -12.02 23.98 62.16
CA LEU A 7 -11.57 24.25 60.79
C LEU A 7 -10.46 23.26 60.41
N VAL A 8 -10.68 22.45 59.38
CA VAL A 8 -9.65 21.66 58.70
C VAL A 8 -9.35 22.36 57.38
N ALA A 9 -8.18 22.98 57.26
CA ALA A 9 -7.70 23.53 56.01
C ALA A 9 -7.11 22.40 55.14
N ALA A 10 -7.81 22.03 54.08
CA ALA A 10 -7.33 21.08 53.09
C ALA A 10 -6.38 21.78 52.10
N LEU A 11 -5.10 21.43 52.15
CA LEU A 11 -4.11 21.78 51.12
C LEU A 11 -4.31 20.83 49.92
N ALA A 12 -4.87 21.35 48.82
CA ALA A 12 -4.93 20.62 47.57
C ALA A 12 -3.56 20.65 46.88
N PRO A 13 -2.99 19.51 46.45
CA PRO A 13 -1.79 19.51 45.63
C PRO A 13 -2.11 20.05 44.23
N ALA A 14 -1.43 21.12 43.83
CA ALA A 14 -1.47 21.60 42.45
C ALA A 14 -0.70 20.60 41.57
N ILE A 15 -1.42 19.80 40.79
CA ILE A 15 -0.84 18.95 39.76
C ILE A 15 -0.48 19.86 38.58
N LEU A 16 0.82 20.06 38.36
CA LEU A 16 1.33 20.78 37.19
C LEU A 16 1.21 19.83 35.99
N ALA A 17 0.20 20.01 35.15
CA ALA A 17 0.13 19.34 33.85
C ALA A 17 1.16 20.01 32.92
N ALA A 18 2.24 19.30 32.59
CA ALA A 18 3.10 19.73 31.50
C ALA A 18 2.30 19.69 30.19
N PRO A 19 2.40 20.69 29.31
CA PRO A 19 1.77 20.61 27.99
C PRO A 19 2.38 19.40 27.27
N ALA A 20 1.52 18.53 26.71
CA ALA A 20 1.99 17.59 25.70
C ALA A 20 2.61 18.43 24.58
N ASP A 21 3.89 18.22 24.34
CA ASP A 21 4.67 19.01 23.40
C ASP A 21 4.20 18.65 21.98
N GLU A 22 3.38 19.52 21.37
CA GLU A 22 2.85 19.30 20.01
C GLU A 22 3.99 19.04 19.01
N ASN A 23 5.18 19.59 19.27
CA ASN A 23 6.40 19.36 18.49
C ASN A 23 6.83 17.88 18.46
N MET A 24 6.65 17.11 19.53
CA MET A 24 7.04 15.69 19.59
C MET A 24 6.09 14.80 18.77
N LEU A 25 4.80 15.18 18.70
CA LEU A 25 3.82 14.49 17.87
C LEU A 25 4.06 14.81 16.39
N GLU A 26 4.37 16.07 16.06
CA GLU A 26 4.68 16.51 14.70
C GLU A 26 5.99 15.92 14.16
N GLU A 27 7.03 15.82 15.00
CA GLU A 27 8.29 15.16 14.62
C GLU A 27 8.09 13.64 14.38
N ARG A 28 7.25 12.99 15.21
CA ARG A 28 6.92 11.57 15.06
C ARG A 28 6.09 11.29 13.80
N THR A 29 5.12 12.14 13.47
CA THR A 29 4.33 11.97 12.23
C THR A 29 5.19 12.21 10.99
N TYR A 30 6.10 13.18 11.02
CA TYR A 30 7.06 13.41 9.94
C TYR A 30 8.01 12.21 9.74
N ASP A 31 8.53 11.63 10.83
CA ASP A 31 9.35 10.42 10.76
C ASP A 31 8.58 9.22 10.19
N ASP A 32 7.32 9.03 10.59
CA ASP A 32 6.45 7.96 10.08
C ASP A 32 6.19 8.10 8.56
N PHE A 33 5.99 9.32 8.05
CA PHE A 33 5.77 9.56 6.62
C PHE A 33 7.03 9.21 5.83
N SER A 34 8.19 9.73 6.27
CA SER A 34 9.47 9.48 5.60
C SER A 34 9.89 8.01 5.67
N THR A 35 9.61 7.34 6.80
CA THR A 35 9.85 5.90 6.97
C THR A 35 8.95 5.07 6.08
N THR A 36 7.67 5.44 5.95
CA THR A 36 6.73 4.79 5.01
C THR A 36 7.26 4.85 3.58
N ASP A 37 7.66 6.04 3.12
CA ASP A 37 8.14 6.24 1.75
C ASP A 37 9.47 5.52 1.49
N ARG A 38 10.37 5.51 2.47
CA ARG A 38 11.62 4.74 2.41
C ARG A 38 11.35 3.24 2.23
N LEU A 39 10.43 2.69 3.02
CA LEU A 39 10.06 1.27 2.97
C LEU A 39 9.37 0.86 1.66
N LEU A 40 8.59 1.77 1.07
CA LEU A 40 7.91 1.55 -0.20
C LEU A 40 8.85 1.65 -1.40
N PHE A 41 9.58 2.76 -1.53
CA PHE A 41 10.20 3.13 -2.80
C PHE A 41 11.73 3.02 -2.82
N ARG A 42 12.37 2.91 -1.66
CA ARG A 42 13.85 2.89 -1.54
C ARG A 42 14.39 1.63 -0.89
N THR A 43 13.52 0.72 -0.50
CA THR A 43 13.89 -0.54 0.17
C THR A 43 13.70 -1.70 -0.81
N PRO A 44 14.71 -2.56 -1.04
CA PRO A 44 14.53 -3.79 -1.80
C PRO A 44 13.44 -4.67 -1.18
N LEU A 45 12.63 -5.34 -2.01
CA LEU A 45 11.49 -6.12 -1.53
C LEU A 45 11.87 -7.16 -0.44
N PRO A 46 12.96 -7.93 -0.56
CA PRO A 46 13.36 -8.87 0.50
C PRO A 46 13.70 -8.18 1.84
N VAL A 47 14.24 -6.96 1.79
CA VAL A 47 14.53 -6.18 3.00
C VAL A 47 13.22 -5.69 3.63
N PHE A 48 12.27 -5.23 2.81
CA PHE A 48 10.93 -4.87 3.28
C PHE A 48 10.23 -6.05 3.97
N GLU A 49 10.30 -7.26 3.40
CA GLU A 49 9.72 -8.46 4.02
C GLU A 49 10.27 -8.72 5.43
N ASN A 50 11.58 -8.55 5.63
CA ASN A 50 12.19 -8.70 6.94
C ASN A 50 11.73 -7.63 7.94
N VAL A 51 11.61 -6.37 7.50
CA VAL A 51 11.09 -5.29 8.35
C VAL A 51 9.62 -5.54 8.71
N ARG A 52 8.82 -5.96 7.73
CA ARG A 52 7.42 -6.34 7.90
C ARG A 52 7.24 -7.48 8.89
N PHE A 53 8.08 -8.51 8.81
CA PHE A 53 8.06 -9.64 9.73
C PHE A 53 8.24 -9.17 11.19
N GLN A 54 9.03 -8.12 11.40
CA GLN A 54 9.27 -7.51 12.71
C GLN A 54 8.23 -6.46 13.12
N GLN A 55 7.38 -6.00 12.18
CA GLN A 55 6.40 -4.92 12.39
C GLN A 55 7.01 -3.67 13.05
N ASN A 56 8.20 -3.28 12.57
CA ASN A 56 8.99 -2.20 13.15
C ASN A 56 9.20 -1.06 12.13
N PRO A 57 8.82 0.20 12.43
CA PRO A 57 8.26 0.68 13.70
C PRO A 57 6.79 0.31 13.91
N SER A 58 6.41 0.15 15.18
CA SER A 58 5.04 -0.21 15.58
C SER A 58 4.03 0.93 15.42
N SER A 59 4.49 2.14 15.11
CA SER A 59 3.64 3.28 14.75
C SER A 59 2.97 3.12 13.39
N LEU A 60 3.55 2.32 12.50
CA LEU A 60 3.02 2.08 11.15
C LEU A 60 2.03 0.93 11.12
N ILE A 61 1.14 0.96 10.13
CA ILE A 61 0.11 -0.04 9.92
C ILE A 61 0.70 -1.21 9.13
N TRP A 62 0.79 -2.37 9.78
CA TRP A 62 1.33 -3.59 9.19
C TRP A 62 0.24 -4.63 8.86
N ALA A 63 -1.04 -4.35 9.08
CA ALA A 63 -2.11 -5.26 8.68
C ALA A 63 -2.09 -5.48 7.15
N SER A 64 -2.35 -6.72 6.72
CA SER A 64 -2.41 -7.11 5.30
C SER A 64 -3.11 -8.45 5.18
N ASP A 65 -4.08 -8.55 4.27
CA ASP A 65 -4.66 -9.82 3.85
C ASP A 65 -3.95 -10.39 2.61
N GLY A 66 -2.94 -9.69 2.10
CA GLY A 66 -2.06 -10.13 1.03
C GLY A 66 -2.76 -10.01 -0.31
N CYS A 67 -2.67 -11.05 -1.14
CA CYS A 67 -3.30 -11.00 -2.46
C CYS A 67 -4.81 -11.37 -2.43
N ASN A 68 -5.44 -11.35 -1.26
CA ASN A 68 -6.84 -11.65 -1.11
C ASN A 68 -7.69 -10.59 -1.82
N GLY A 69 -8.83 -10.98 -2.41
CA GLY A 69 -9.67 -10.09 -3.22
C GLY A 69 -9.08 -9.68 -4.57
N GLY A 70 -7.84 -10.07 -4.90
CA GLY A 70 -7.22 -9.87 -6.21
C GLY A 70 -7.63 -10.91 -7.25
N PRO A 71 -7.11 -10.80 -8.49
CA PRO A 71 -7.30 -11.80 -9.54
C PRO A 71 -6.86 -13.20 -9.11
N ASN A 72 -7.43 -14.23 -9.73
CA ASN A 72 -7.02 -15.61 -9.46
C ASN A 72 -5.56 -15.87 -9.89
N ASN A 73 -4.79 -16.57 -9.06
CA ASN A 73 -3.41 -16.97 -9.32
C ASN A 73 -3.29 -18.51 -9.31
N PRO A 74 -3.80 -19.19 -10.37
CA PRO A 74 -3.90 -20.65 -10.40
C PRO A 74 -2.54 -21.35 -10.41
N PHE A 75 -1.48 -20.65 -10.86
CA PHE A 75 -0.11 -21.19 -10.93
C PHE A 75 0.74 -20.87 -9.69
N LYS A 76 0.15 -20.25 -8.67
CA LYS A 76 0.79 -19.95 -7.38
C LYS A 76 2.09 -19.14 -7.53
N TYR A 77 2.12 -18.18 -8.46
CA TYR A 77 3.25 -17.24 -8.54
C TYR A 77 3.45 -16.51 -7.21
N PRO A 78 4.69 -16.20 -6.80
CA PRO A 78 5.00 -15.72 -5.45
C PRO A 78 4.67 -14.23 -5.23
N PHE A 79 3.43 -13.82 -5.49
CA PHE A 79 3.00 -12.41 -5.43
C PHE A 79 2.73 -11.90 -4.02
N LYS A 80 2.66 -12.77 -3.01
CA LYS A 80 2.31 -12.40 -1.63
C LYS A 80 3.18 -11.24 -1.09
N PRO A 81 4.52 -11.23 -1.24
CA PRO A 81 5.33 -10.10 -0.77
C PRO A 81 4.99 -8.77 -1.44
N ALA A 82 4.71 -8.78 -2.75
CA ALA A 82 4.30 -7.59 -3.49
C ALA A 82 2.96 -7.05 -2.97
N CYS A 83 1.97 -7.93 -2.78
CA CYS A 83 0.65 -7.55 -2.25
C CYS A 83 0.78 -6.97 -0.83
N GLN A 84 1.59 -7.61 0.04
CA GLN A 84 1.83 -7.12 1.40
C GLN A 84 2.46 -5.72 1.45
N ARG A 85 3.34 -5.40 0.49
CA ARG A 85 3.90 -4.05 0.39
C ARG A 85 2.92 -3.03 -0.16
N HIS A 86 2.06 -3.44 -1.09
CA HIS A 86 0.98 -2.60 -1.60
C HIS A 86 -0.03 -2.26 -0.48
N ASP A 87 -0.47 -3.25 0.30
CA ASP A 87 -1.36 -3.06 1.45
C ASP A 87 -0.74 -2.11 2.48
N PHE A 88 0.55 -2.30 2.81
CA PHE A 88 1.29 -1.42 3.70
C PHE A 88 1.25 0.03 3.21
N GLY A 89 1.48 0.25 1.92
CA GLY A 89 1.40 1.60 1.34
C GLY A 89 0.00 2.17 1.41
N PHE A 90 -1.01 1.40 1.03
CA PHE A 90 -2.39 1.87 0.97
C PHE A 90 -2.93 2.25 2.36
N GLU A 91 -2.76 1.38 3.35
CA GLU A 91 -3.26 1.61 4.71
C GLU A 91 -2.53 2.77 5.40
N ASN A 92 -1.20 2.86 5.28
CA ASN A 92 -0.46 3.97 5.86
C ASN A 92 -0.77 5.29 5.16
N TYR A 93 -0.82 5.35 3.83
CA TYR A 93 -1.18 6.60 3.13
C TYR A 93 -2.60 7.07 3.47
N LYS A 94 -3.54 6.14 3.67
CA LYS A 94 -4.89 6.44 4.11
C LYS A 94 -4.92 7.01 5.52
N ALA A 95 -4.24 6.37 6.48
CA ALA A 95 -4.15 6.84 7.86
C ALA A 95 -3.37 8.15 8.01
N GLN A 96 -2.43 8.40 7.09
CA GLN A 96 -1.63 9.63 7.02
C GLN A 96 -2.32 10.74 6.20
N HIS A 97 -3.58 10.55 5.81
CA HIS A 97 -4.38 11.53 5.07
C HIS A 97 -3.72 12.04 3.78
N ARG A 98 -3.00 11.18 3.08
CA ARG A 98 -2.26 11.51 1.86
C ARG A 98 -2.49 10.54 0.70
N LEU A 99 -3.53 9.71 0.77
CA LEU A 99 -3.93 8.83 -0.32
C LEU A 99 -4.68 9.60 -1.43
N THR A 100 -3.94 10.38 -2.21
CA THR A 100 -4.46 11.08 -3.40
C THR A 100 -4.39 10.19 -4.64
N ARG A 101 -5.07 10.58 -5.74
CA ARG A 101 -4.96 9.91 -7.06
C ARG A 101 -3.52 9.72 -7.52
N HIS A 102 -2.70 10.75 -7.34
CA HIS A 102 -1.29 10.73 -7.72
C HIS A 102 -0.51 9.72 -6.85
N ASN A 103 -0.65 9.79 -5.54
CA ASN A 103 0.04 8.88 -4.63
C ASN A 103 -0.39 7.43 -4.83
N ARG A 104 -1.68 7.18 -5.06
CA ARG A 104 -2.18 5.85 -5.42
C ARG A 104 -1.53 5.33 -6.70
N LYS A 105 -1.36 6.16 -7.74
CA LYS A 105 -0.64 5.79 -8.97
C LYS A 105 0.82 5.41 -8.67
N LEU A 106 1.49 6.09 -7.73
CA LEU A 106 2.84 5.73 -7.30
C LEU A 106 2.89 4.38 -6.58
N LEU A 107 1.94 4.12 -5.68
CA LEU A 107 1.79 2.83 -5.00
C LEU A 107 1.52 1.69 -5.99
N ASP A 108 0.59 1.87 -6.92
CA ASP A 108 0.26 0.87 -7.94
C ASP A 108 1.46 0.58 -8.87
N LYS A 109 2.23 1.60 -9.25
CA LYS A 109 3.47 1.42 -10.02
C LYS A 109 4.55 0.67 -9.23
N GLN A 110 4.68 0.91 -7.92
CA GLN A 110 5.60 0.14 -7.06
C GLN A 110 5.15 -1.31 -6.94
N PHE A 111 3.84 -1.55 -6.81
CA PHE A 111 3.28 -2.89 -6.80
C PHE A 111 3.59 -3.67 -8.08
N LEU A 112 3.43 -3.05 -9.25
CA LEU A 112 3.80 -3.68 -10.52
C LEU A 112 5.29 -4.05 -10.58
N ARG A 113 6.18 -3.16 -10.12
CA ARG A 113 7.62 -3.45 -10.04
C ARG A 113 7.92 -4.67 -9.16
N ASP A 114 7.19 -4.83 -8.06
CA ASP A 114 7.39 -5.93 -7.13
C ASP A 114 6.85 -7.25 -7.67
N LEU A 115 5.70 -7.21 -8.32
CA LEU A 115 5.16 -8.37 -9.03
C LEU A 115 6.14 -8.85 -10.11
N TYR A 116 6.74 -7.91 -10.86
CA TYR A 116 7.75 -8.23 -11.87
C TYR A 116 9.02 -8.82 -11.25
N TYR A 117 9.51 -8.24 -10.16
CA TYR A 117 10.65 -8.80 -9.42
C TYR A 117 10.39 -10.25 -8.99
N GLN A 118 9.19 -10.54 -8.51
CA GLN A 118 8.78 -11.91 -8.13
C GLN A 118 8.75 -12.87 -9.33
N CYS A 119 8.62 -12.37 -10.56
CA CYS A 119 8.64 -13.20 -11.76
C CYS A 119 10.06 -13.55 -12.25
N ASP A 120 11.12 -12.89 -11.77
CA ASP A 120 12.48 -13.15 -12.24
C ASP A 120 12.97 -14.57 -11.87
N THR A 121 12.44 -15.15 -10.79
CA THR A 121 12.84 -16.46 -10.28
C THR A 121 11.92 -17.61 -10.72
N VAL A 122 10.81 -17.33 -11.39
CA VAL A 122 9.86 -18.38 -11.82
C VAL A 122 10.23 -18.96 -13.17
N ARG A 123 9.91 -20.24 -13.39
CA ARG A 123 10.19 -20.94 -14.66
C ARG A 123 9.38 -20.34 -15.83
N ALA A 124 8.07 -20.22 -15.66
CA ALA A 124 7.17 -19.67 -16.67
C ALA A 124 7.08 -18.14 -16.55
N ARG A 125 8.17 -17.43 -16.85
CA ARG A 125 8.28 -15.98 -16.64
C ARG A 125 7.23 -15.17 -17.38
N LYS A 126 7.03 -15.46 -18.67
CA LYS A 126 6.10 -14.71 -19.54
C LYS A 126 4.65 -14.68 -18.99
N PRO A 127 4.00 -15.81 -18.66
CA PRO A 127 2.68 -15.77 -18.04
C PRO A 127 2.69 -15.15 -16.64
N CYS A 128 3.79 -15.24 -15.88
CA CYS A 128 3.91 -14.52 -14.60
C CYS A 128 3.84 -13.00 -14.80
N TYR A 129 4.65 -12.43 -15.70
CA TYR A 129 4.60 -10.98 -15.99
C TYR A 129 3.23 -10.56 -16.51
N ARG A 130 2.56 -11.39 -17.31
CA ARG A 130 1.20 -11.09 -17.77
C ARG A 130 0.16 -11.16 -16.65
N LEU A 131 0.30 -12.07 -15.69
CA LEU A 131 -0.57 -12.03 -14.51
C LEU A 131 -0.28 -10.79 -13.66
N ALA A 132 0.97 -10.35 -13.56
CA ALA A 132 1.32 -9.11 -12.88
C ALA A 132 0.66 -7.87 -13.52
N ASP A 133 0.62 -7.79 -14.85
CA ASP A 133 -0.16 -6.79 -15.59
C ASP A 133 -1.64 -6.80 -15.18
N VAL A 134 -2.25 -7.99 -15.05
CA VAL A 134 -3.65 -8.15 -14.64
C VAL A 134 -3.88 -7.65 -13.21
N TYR A 135 -3.00 -7.99 -12.27
CA TYR A 135 -3.08 -7.51 -10.88
C TYR A 135 -3.00 -5.99 -10.79
N TYR A 136 -2.06 -5.37 -11.50
CA TYR A 136 -1.93 -3.91 -11.57
C TYR A 136 -3.21 -3.26 -12.10
N ARG A 137 -3.80 -3.81 -13.17
CA ARG A 137 -5.02 -3.25 -13.77
C ARG A 137 -6.27 -3.48 -12.93
N PHE A 138 -6.36 -4.60 -12.21
CA PHE A 138 -7.50 -4.90 -11.35
C PHE A 138 -7.70 -3.81 -10.30
N GLY A 139 -6.62 -3.41 -9.60
CA GLY A 139 -6.66 -2.34 -8.62
C GLY A 139 -7.13 -1.01 -9.21
N ARG A 140 -6.66 -0.66 -10.42
CA ARG A 140 -7.04 0.56 -11.15
C ARG A 140 -8.50 0.53 -11.63
N TRP A 141 -8.97 -0.61 -12.12
CA TRP A 141 -10.32 -0.79 -12.66
C TRP A 141 -11.41 -0.70 -11.59
N PHE A 142 -11.21 -1.35 -10.45
CA PHE A 142 -12.23 -1.43 -9.40
C PHE A 142 -12.15 -0.28 -8.38
N GLY A 143 -10.96 0.22 -8.05
CA GLY A 143 -10.83 1.40 -7.18
C GLY A 143 -10.94 2.75 -7.92
N GLY A 144 -10.97 2.76 -9.26
CA GLY A 144 -11.26 3.98 -10.03
C GLY A 144 -12.77 4.24 -10.21
N LYS A 145 -13.58 3.17 -10.17
CA LYS A 145 -15.04 3.22 -10.37
C LYS A 145 -15.81 3.46 -9.08
N LYS A 146 -15.28 3.03 -7.93
CA LYS A 146 -15.72 3.53 -6.64
C LYS A 146 -14.83 4.73 -6.34
N ARG A 147 -15.36 5.95 -6.35
CA ARG A 147 -14.70 7.04 -5.63
C ARG A 147 -14.54 6.52 -4.20
N ASP A 148 -13.32 6.17 -3.80
CA ASP A 148 -13.03 6.00 -2.39
C ASP A 148 -13.42 7.33 -1.76
N THR A 149 -14.43 7.35 -0.90
CA THR A 149 -14.97 8.58 -0.30
C THR A 149 -13.95 9.30 0.60
N ASN A 150 -12.74 8.76 0.70
CA ASN A 150 -11.59 9.25 1.45
C ASN A 150 -10.37 9.54 0.54
N GLU A 151 -10.49 9.39 -0.79
CA GLU A 151 -9.49 9.88 -1.74
C GLU A 151 -9.63 11.41 -1.80
N ILE A 152 -8.71 12.11 -1.14
CA ILE A 152 -8.67 13.57 -1.18
C ILE A 152 -8.31 13.96 -2.61
N ASP A 153 -9.11 14.83 -3.23
CA ASP A 153 -8.84 15.29 -4.58
C ASP A 153 -7.44 15.95 -4.58
N ALA A 154 -6.57 15.50 -5.48
CA ALA A 154 -5.18 15.96 -5.52
C ALA A 154 -5.07 17.49 -5.64
N ALA A 155 -6.10 18.15 -6.18
CA ALA A 155 -6.21 19.61 -6.26
C ALA A 155 -6.35 20.31 -4.90
N GLU A 156 -6.81 19.61 -3.85
CA GLU A 156 -7.02 20.16 -2.51
C GLU A 156 -5.72 20.17 -1.68
N VAL A 157 -4.74 19.34 -2.07
CA VAL A 157 -3.46 19.15 -1.34
C VAL A 157 -2.23 19.50 -2.19
N ALA A 158 -2.39 19.74 -3.50
CA ALA A 158 -1.28 20.09 -4.38
C ALA A 158 -0.85 21.56 -4.20
N PRO A 159 0.47 21.85 -4.19
CA PRO A 159 0.93 23.20 -4.48
C PRO A 159 0.40 23.64 -5.84
N ALA A 160 0.07 24.94 -5.97
CA ALA A 160 -0.60 25.53 -7.13
C ALA A 160 0.08 25.26 -8.50
N ASP A 161 1.34 24.82 -8.49
CA ASP A 161 2.17 24.59 -9.67
C ASP A 161 2.34 23.10 -10.04
N ALA A 162 1.57 22.18 -9.44
CA ALA A 162 1.65 20.76 -9.78
C ALA A 162 1.15 20.47 -11.21
N PRO A 163 1.96 19.84 -12.08
CA PRO A 163 1.56 19.58 -13.47
C PRO A 163 0.42 18.56 -13.57
N ALA A 164 -0.47 18.77 -14.53
CA ALA A 164 -1.58 17.86 -14.83
C ALA A 164 -1.05 16.50 -15.35
N GLU A 165 -1.33 15.44 -14.61
CA GLU A 165 -0.81 14.09 -14.85
C GLU A 165 -1.59 13.35 -15.95
N ALA A 166 -1.31 13.70 -17.20
CA ALA A 166 -1.46 12.80 -18.34
C ALA A 166 -0.17 12.85 -19.15
N GLU A 167 0.70 11.85 -18.97
CA GLU A 167 1.84 11.60 -19.85
C GLU A 167 1.29 11.39 -21.28
N PRO A 168 1.59 12.28 -22.25
CA PRO A 168 1.07 12.14 -23.61
C PRO A 168 1.73 10.93 -24.29
N GLY A 169 0.94 9.93 -24.70
CA GLY A 169 1.36 8.92 -25.67
C GLY A 169 1.54 7.49 -25.17
N HIS A 170 1.41 7.20 -23.87
CA HIS A 170 1.37 5.82 -23.38
C HIS A 170 -0.06 5.43 -22.99
N VAL A 171 -0.77 4.75 -23.90
CA VAL A 171 -2.05 4.13 -23.59
C VAL A 171 -1.76 2.81 -22.87
N GLU A 172 -1.89 2.83 -21.55
CA GLU A 172 -1.86 1.59 -20.76
C GLU A 172 -3.04 0.68 -21.20
N PRO A 173 -2.82 -0.62 -21.50
CA PRO A 173 -3.90 -1.54 -21.86
C PRO A 173 -5.09 -1.55 -20.89
N SER A 174 -6.28 -1.89 -21.35
CA SER A 174 -7.43 -2.17 -20.49
C SER A 174 -7.22 -3.43 -19.64
N PHE A 175 -8.06 -3.62 -18.61
CA PHE A 175 -8.05 -4.84 -17.81
C PHE A 175 -8.33 -6.07 -18.69
N GLU A 176 -9.28 -5.94 -19.60
CA GLU A 176 -9.67 -6.96 -20.58
C GLU A 176 -8.50 -7.32 -21.51
N GLU A 177 -7.76 -6.34 -22.03
CA GLU A 177 -6.57 -6.59 -22.86
C GLU A 177 -5.46 -7.30 -22.08
N ALA A 178 -5.26 -6.98 -20.80
CA ALA A 178 -4.29 -7.70 -19.97
C ALA A 178 -4.72 -9.14 -19.70
N MET A 179 -6.00 -9.38 -19.44
CA MET A 179 -6.54 -10.73 -19.28
C MET A 179 -6.34 -11.55 -20.54
N ALA A 180 -6.65 -11.01 -21.72
CA ALA A 180 -6.43 -11.69 -23.00
C ALA A 180 -4.94 -11.98 -23.24
N ALA A 181 -4.04 -11.04 -22.91
CA ALA A 181 -2.60 -11.25 -23.01
C ALA A 181 -2.09 -12.34 -22.05
N TYR A 182 -2.66 -12.42 -20.84
CA TYR A 182 -2.36 -13.47 -19.86
C TYR A 182 -2.82 -14.84 -20.35
N GLU A 183 -4.06 -14.96 -20.83
CA GLU A 183 -4.59 -16.21 -21.37
C GLU A 183 -3.76 -16.74 -22.54
N LYS A 184 -3.37 -15.85 -23.46
CA LYS A 184 -2.46 -16.19 -24.56
C LYS A 184 -1.10 -16.69 -24.07
N ALA A 185 -0.49 -16.00 -23.10
CA ALA A 185 0.81 -16.40 -22.54
C ALA A 185 0.75 -17.73 -21.78
N VAL A 186 -0.37 -18.03 -21.11
CA VAL A 186 -0.61 -19.32 -20.46
C VAL A 186 -0.73 -20.44 -21.49
N SER A 187 -1.47 -20.21 -22.58
CA SER A 187 -1.63 -21.18 -23.67
C SER A 187 -0.27 -21.55 -24.28
N GLU A 188 0.54 -20.55 -24.63
CA GLU A 188 1.89 -20.74 -25.18
C GLU A 188 2.80 -21.51 -24.20
N ALA A 189 2.82 -21.10 -22.93
CA ALA A 189 3.61 -21.75 -21.90
C ALA A 189 3.18 -23.22 -21.64
N LYS A 190 1.91 -23.57 -21.85
CA LYS A 190 1.45 -24.97 -21.82
C LYS A 190 1.97 -25.76 -23.01
N THR A 191 1.93 -25.21 -24.22
CA THR A 191 2.49 -25.85 -25.43
C THR A 191 3.99 -26.09 -25.30
N GLU A 192 4.70 -25.17 -24.65
CA GLU A 192 6.14 -25.27 -24.37
C GLU A 192 6.48 -26.18 -23.16
N GLY A 193 5.47 -26.74 -22.46
CA GLY A 193 5.69 -27.55 -21.25
C GLY A 193 6.21 -26.76 -20.05
N LEU A 194 6.10 -25.42 -20.06
CA LEU A 194 6.46 -24.52 -18.97
C LEU A 194 5.39 -24.42 -17.87
N LEU A 195 4.14 -24.73 -18.20
CA LEU A 195 3.02 -24.85 -17.27
C LEU A 195 2.33 -26.20 -17.41
N PRO A 196 1.65 -26.71 -16.35
CA PRO A 196 0.85 -27.92 -16.47
C PRO A 196 -0.26 -27.72 -17.50
N ALA A 197 -0.55 -28.77 -18.27
CA ALA A 197 -1.77 -28.82 -19.09
C ALA A 197 -2.99 -28.62 -18.17
N SER A 198 -4.07 -28.04 -18.70
CA SER A 198 -5.33 -28.01 -17.94
C SER A 198 -5.70 -29.44 -17.57
N GLU A 199 -6.06 -29.67 -16.31
CA GLU A 199 -6.77 -30.88 -15.91
C GLU A 199 -8.01 -30.97 -16.81
N ALA A 200 -8.14 -32.09 -17.53
CA ALA A 200 -9.29 -32.40 -18.36
C ALA A 200 -10.48 -32.83 -17.49
#